data_AF-A0A9P6G8Z9-F1
#
_entry.id   AF-A0A9P6G8Z9-F1
#
_cell.length_a   1.000
_cell.length_b   1.000
_cell.length_c   1.000
_cell.angle_alpha   90.00
_cell.angle_beta   90.00
_cell.angle_gamma   90.00
#
_symmetry.space_group_name_H-M   'P 1'
#
loop_
_entity.id
_entity.type
_entity.pdbx_description
1 polymer ?
#
loop_
_entity_poly.entity_id
_entity_poly.type
_entity_poly.pdbx_seq_one_letter_code
_entity_poly.pdbx_strand_id
1 'polypeptide(L)'
;MVASSKNEGSIEMRIQPQAGFTRRLFEGSKSNGNAFVEGPYGYGFDLKEFGTVVLFASGIGIAGHLPYIQSIVRDYKRSEIKTRDLLLIWHVENKDQRDLVGEVMDGVLIEDKPLEGMLGDGNLKTKRSLGTSSIPDRPGVRPAPHGENIIDVYLYGSYELLGEEGPLVRQKRQGSRIAEIRGKPDIPQIIRDALDTSRGKVAICSMPLNLRWDARVVLIHKQCVPIGT
;
A
#
# COMPACT_ATOMS: atom_id res chain seq x y z
N MET A 1 0.46 -5.60 14.40
CA MET A 1 1.81 -6.08 14.75
C MET A 1 2.44 -6.62 13.49
N VAL A 2 3.62 -6.16 13.11
CA VAL A 2 4.35 -6.65 11.91
C VAL A 2 5.77 -6.90 12.23
N ALA A 3 6.23 -8.08 11.86
CA ALA A 3 7.62 -8.47 11.83
C ALA A 3 8.21 -8.19 10.44
N SER A 4 9.27 -7.39 10.37
CA SER A 4 10.15 -7.33 9.20
C SER A 4 11.59 -7.52 9.66
N SER A 5 12.49 -7.94 8.77
CA SER A 5 13.89 -8.16 9.08
C SER A 5 14.75 -7.37 8.11
N LYS A 6 15.57 -6.45 8.64
CA LYS A 6 16.58 -5.71 7.86
C LYS A 6 17.95 -6.39 7.89
N ASN A 7 18.25 -7.17 8.94
CA ASN A 7 19.51 -7.90 9.14
C ASN A 7 19.24 -9.36 9.54
N GLU A 8 20.12 -10.28 9.13
CA GLU A 8 20.06 -11.67 9.59
C GLU A 8 20.08 -11.73 11.13
N GLY A 9 19.08 -12.39 11.71
CA GLY A 9 18.94 -12.58 13.16
C GLY A 9 18.15 -11.50 13.91
N SER A 10 17.60 -10.48 13.24
CA SER A 10 16.73 -9.48 13.89
C SER A 10 15.27 -9.52 13.41
N ILE A 11 14.34 -9.34 14.36
CA ILE A 11 12.90 -9.24 14.12
C ILE A 11 12.46 -7.84 14.56
N GLU A 12 12.00 -7.02 13.61
CA GLU A 12 11.47 -5.68 13.89
C GLU A 12 9.95 -5.74 14.02
N MET A 13 9.42 -5.37 15.18
CA MET A 13 7.99 -5.44 15.47
C MET A 13 7.34 -4.06 15.63
N ARG A 14 6.41 -3.68 14.73
CA ARG A 14 5.64 -2.43 14.87
C ARG A 14 4.35 -2.66 15.68
N ILE A 15 4.22 -2.00 16.83
CA ILE A 15 3.09 -2.14 17.77
C ILE A 15 2.42 -0.78 17.96
N GLN A 16 1.13 -0.67 17.64
CA GLN A 16 0.35 0.51 18.00
C GLN A 16 -0.04 0.42 19.48
N PRO A 17 0.26 1.43 20.31
CA PRO A 17 -0.18 1.45 21.70
C PRO A 17 -1.71 1.53 21.77
N GLN A 18 -2.33 0.49 22.33
CA GLN A 18 -3.73 0.46 22.74
C GLN A 18 -3.83 0.39 24.27
N ALA A 19 -5.04 0.52 24.81
CA ALA A 19 -5.29 0.40 26.25
C ALA A 19 -4.75 -0.94 26.83
N GLY A 20 -4.32 -0.92 28.10
CA GLY A 20 -3.81 -2.12 28.79
C GLY A 20 -2.36 -2.43 28.47
N PHE A 21 -2.07 -3.66 28.04
CA PHE A 21 -0.71 -4.20 27.94
C PHE A 21 0.19 -3.39 26.99
N THR A 22 -0.28 -3.10 25.77
CA THR A 22 0.51 -2.37 24.77
C THR A 22 0.84 -0.94 25.19
N ARG A 23 0.00 -0.30 26.01
CA ARG A 23 0.29 1.02 26.58
C ARG A 23 1.42 0.94 27.61
N ARG A 24 1.35 -0.05 28.51
CA ARG A 24 2.42 -0.30 29.49
C ARG A 24 3.73 -0.65 28.83
N LEU A 25 3.68 -1.45 27.76
CA LEU A 25 4.86 -1.77 26.94
C LEU A 25 5.47 -0.52 26.33
N PHE A 26 4.65 0.37 25.75
CA PHE A 26 5.12 1.64 25.19
C PHE A 26 5.72 2.58 26.24
N GLU A 27 5.14 2.64 27.43
CA GLU A 27 5.66 3.46 28.54
C GLU A 27 6.95 2.88 29.14
N GLY A 28 7.06 1.54 29.17
CA GLY A 28 8.22 0.81 29.68
C GLY A 28 9.33 0.52 28.67
N SER A 29 9.15 0.84 27.38
CA SER A 29 10.11 0.49 26.31
C SER A 29 11.42 1.30 26.35
N LYS A 30 11.62 2.15 27.37
CA LYS A 30 12.86 2.90 27.58
C LYS A 30 14.00 2.03 28.13
N SER A 31 13.70 0.80 28.57
CA SER A 31 14.69 -0.17 29.06
C SER A 31 14.79 -1.37 28.13
N ASN A 32 16.01 -1.82 27.87
CA ASN A 32 16.26 -3.11 27.20
C ASN A 32 15.65 -4.24 28.05
N GLY A 33 14.76 -5.03 27.46
CA GLY A 33 14.08 -6.15 28.11
C GLY A 33 14.15 -7.42 27.27
N ASN A 34 13.96 -8.56 27.91
CA ASN A 34 13.84 -9.84 27.22
C ASN A 34 12.41 -10.01 26.71
N ALA A 35 12.27 -10.49 25.47
CA ALA A 35 10.99 -10.81 24.87
C ALA A 35 10.97 -12.28 24.43
N PHE A 36 9.85 -12.94 24.67
CA PHE A 36 9.58 -14.27 24.12
C PHE A 36 8.77 -14.08 22.84
N VAL A 37 9.23 -14.71 21.75
CA VAL A 37 8.56 -14.68 20.46
C VAL A 37 8.11 -16.08 20.14
N GLU A 38 6.82 -16.24 19.87
CA GLU A 38 6.21 -17.49 19.42
C GLU A 38 5.57 -17.26 18.05
N GLY A 39 5.75 -18.18 17.12
CA GLY A 39 5.28 -18.05 15.74
C GLY A 39 6.25 -18.70 14.73
N PRO A 40 5.97 -18.58 13.42
CA PRO A 40 4.94 -17.75 12.79
C PRO A 40 3.53 -18.38 12.79
N TYR A 41 2.50 -17.54 12.92
CA TYR A 41 1.09 -17.96 12.90
C TYR A 41 0.34 -17.59 11.60
N GLY A 42 0.97 -16.82 10.71
CA GLY A 42 0.36 -16.38 9.46
C GLY A 42 0.53 -17.41 8.35
N TYR A 43 -0.51 -17.62 7.54
CA TYR A 43 -0.38 -18.29 6.25
C TYR A 43 -0.02 -17.28 5.17
N GLY A 44 1.04 -17.58 4.42
CA GLY A 44 1.44 -16.80 3.25
C GLY A 44 0.45 -16.99 2.10
N PHE A 45 0.04 -15.90 1.45
CA PHE A 45 -0.64 -15.97 0.16
C PHE A 45 0.38 -15.83 -0.97
N ASP A 46 0.34 -16.76 -1.93
CA ASP A 46 1.13 -16.61 -3.16
C ASP A 46 0.42 -15.65 -4.11
N LEU A 47 0.94 -14.41 -4.19
CA LEU A 47 0.41 -13.36 -5.06
C LEU A 47 1.12 -13.31 -6.42
N LYS A 48 2.11 -14.19 -6.66
CA LYS A 48 3.01 -14.14 -7.83
C LYS A 48 2.30 -14.41 -9.16
N GLU A 49 1.21 -15.17 -9.15
CA GLU A 49 0.45 -15.50 -10.36
C GLU A 49 -0.58 -14.45 -10.79
N PHE A 50 -0.88 -13.48 -9.93
CA PHE A 50 -1.90 -12.47 -10.19
C PHE A 50 -1.30 -11.32 -10.96
N GLY A 51 -1.97 -10.87 -12.02
CA GLY A 51 -1.53 -9.70 -12.81
C GLY A 51 -1.78 -8.40 -12.05
N THR A 52 -2.91 -8.33 -11.34
CA THR A 52 -3.32 -7.18 -10.53
C THR A 52 -3.61 -7.63 -9.10
N VAL A 53 -3.05 -6.92 -8.13
CA VAL A 53 -3.27 -7.15 -6.70
C VAL A 53 -3.83 -5.88 -6.08
N VAL A 54 -4.98 -5.98 -5.41
CA VAL A 54 -5.63 -4.87 -4.70
C VAL A 54 -5.61 -5.18 -3.21
N LEU A 55 -4.95 -4.32 -2.44
CA LEU A 55 -4.79 -4.45 -1.00
C LEU A 55 -5.60 -3.37 -0.30
N PHE A 56 -6.50 -3.79 0.60
CA PHE A 56 -7.27 -2.91 1.47
C PHE A 56 -6.74 -2.98 2.90
N ALA A 57 -6.47 -1.82 3.48
CA ALA A 57 -6.02 -1.67 4.86
C ALA A 57 -6.75 -0.55 5.57
N SER A 58 -6.87 -0.68 6.89
CA SER A 58 -7.25 0.43 7.77
C SER A 58 -6.36 0.48 9.00
N GLY A 59 -5.99 1.68 9.41
CA GLY A 59 -5.11 1.93 10.56
C GLY A 59 -3.81 1.14 10.46
N ILE A 60 -3.38 0.53 11.58
CA ILE A 60 -2.19 -0.33 11.63
C ILE A 60 -2.38 -1.68 10.91
N GLY A 61 -3.57 -1.98 10.39
CA GLY A 61 -3.82 -3.19 9.59
C GLY A 61 -3.02 -3.23 8.29
N ILE A 62 -2.56 -2.08 7.78
CA ILE A 62 -1.61 -1.98 6.65
C ILE A 62 -0.37 -2.81 6.88
N ALA A 63 0.02 -2.91 8.14
CA ALA A 63 1.28 -3.46 8.51
C ALA A 63 1.31 -4.95 8.02
N GLY A 64 0.22 -5.71 8.13
CA GLY A 64 0.16 -7.09 7.64
C GLY A 64 0.40 -7.23 6.13
N HIS A 65 0.18 -6.18 5.35
CA HIS A 65 0.46 -6.14 3.91
C HIS A 65 1.90 -5.78 3.56
N LEU A 66 2.63 -5.07 4.44
CA LEU A 66 3.98 -4.57 4.14
C LEU A 66 4.97 -5.67 3.73
N PRO A 67 5.03 -6.84 4.39
CA PRO A 67 5.92 -7.92 3.95
C PRO A 67 5.58 -8.44 2.54
N TYR A 68 4.29 -8.53 2.22
CA TYR A 68 3.85 -8.95 0.88
C TYR A 68 4.22 -7.91 -0.17
N ILE A 69 3.98 -6.63 0.12
CA ILE A 69 4.34 -5.53 -0.78
C ILE A 69 5.86 -5.53 -1.04
N GLN A 70 6.67 -5.66 0.02
CA GLN A 70 8.14 -5.74 -0.11
C GLN A 70 8.57 -6.93 -0.99
N SER A 71 7.98 -8.11 -0.78
CA SER A 71 8.28 -9.28 -1.60
C SER A 71 7.88 -9.08 -3.06
N ILE A 72 6.69 -8.55 -3.32
CA ILE A 72 6.19 -8.30 -4.68
C ILE A 72 7.09 -7.30 -5.42
N VAL A 73 7.46 -6.19 -4.78
CA VAL A 73 8.33 -5.17 -5.40
C VAL A 73 9.72 -5.75 -5.73
N ARG A 74 10.29 -6.55 -4.82
CA ARG A 74 11.59 -7.21 -5.04
C ARG A 74 11.54 -8.25 -6.15
N ASP A 75 10.53 -9.12 -6.14
CA ASP A 75 10.41 -10.17 -7.13
C ASP A 75 10.02 -9.59 -8.52
N TYR A 76 9.26 -8.48 -8.55
CA TYR A 76 8.99 -7.71 -9.77
C TYR A 76 10.28 -7.18 -10.40
N LYS A 77 11.18 -6.59 -9.59
CA LYS A 77 12.49 -6.12 -10.07
C LYS A 77 13.38 -7.24 -10.59
N ARG A 78 13.23 -8.46 -10.06
CA ARG A 78 13.91 -9.66 -10.56
C ARG A 78 13.22 -10.30 -11.75
N SER A 79 12.06 -9.78 -12.18
CA SER A 79 11.21 -10.37 -13.23
C SER A 79 10.75 -11.80 -12.91
N GLU A 80 10.59 -12.13 -11.64
CA GLU A 80 10.22 -13.47 -11.15
C GLU A 80 8.71 -13.67 -10.95
N ILE A 81 7.91 -12.61 -11.13
CA ILE A 81 6.45 -12.64 -10.88
C ILE A 81 5.65 -12.08 -12.06
N LYS A 82 4.38 -12.46 -12.11
CA LYS A 82 3.42 -11.97 -13.12
C LYS A 82 2.69 -10.70 -12.68
N THR A 83 2.79 -10.31 -11.42
CA THR A 83 2.19 -9.09 -10.90
C THR A 83 2.78 -7.87 -11.57
N ARG A 84 1.91 -7.03 -12.16
CA ARG A 84 2.27 -5.79 -12.88
C ARG A 84 1.60 -4.57 -12.29
N ASP A 85 0.53 -4.75 -11.53
CA ASP A 85 -0.22 -3.68 -10.89
C ASP A 85 -0.50 -4.04 -9.43
N LEU A 86 -0.03 -3.19 -8.52
CA LEU A 86 -0.26 -3.30 -7.08
C LEU A 86 -0.97 -2.04 -6.58
N LEU A 87 -2.25 -2.16 -6.30
CA LEU A 87 -3.08 -1.06 -5.79
C LEU A 87 -3.24 -1.20 -4.28
N LEU A 88 -2.71 -0.25 -3.52
CA LEU A 88 -2.91 -0.18 -2.08
C LEU A 88 -3.92 0.92 -1.73
N ILE A 89 -5.03 0.52 -1.11
CA ILE A 89 -6.02 1.42 -0.53
C ILE A 89 -5.88 1.38 0.99
N TRP A 90 -5.48 2.50 1.60
CA TRP A 90 -5.23 2.57 3.03
C TRP A 90 -6.02 3.69 3.70
N HIS A 91 -6.96 3.32 4.57
CA HIS A 91 -7.74 4.25 5.38
C HIS A 91 -7.04 4.53 6.73
N VAL A 92 -6.53 5.74 6.88
CA VAL A 92 -5.81 6.25 8.05
C VAL A 92 -6.77 7.08 8.90
N GLU A 93 -6.92 6.69 10.18
CA GLU A 93 -7.76 7.44 11.13
C GLU A 93 -6.94 8.55 11.79
N ASN A 94 -5.70 8.24 12.19
CA ASN A 94 -4.82 9.16 12.93
C ASN A 94 -3.43 9.25 12.28
N LYS A 95 -2.76 10.42 12.39
CA LYS A 95 -1.39 10.62 11.89
C LYS A 95 -0.38 9.64 12.49
N ASP A 96 -0.53 9.29 13.76
CA ASP A 96 0.35 8.31 14.44
C ASP A 96 0.40 6.96 13.72
N GLN A 97 -0.71 6.53 13.10
CA GLN A 97 -0.76 5.28 12.34
C GLN A 97 0.06 5.40 11.04
N ARG A 98 0.11 6.59 10.44
CA ARG A 98 0.95 6.87 9.28
C ARG A 98 2.42 6.82 9.66
N ASP A 99 2.78 7.49 10.75
CA ASP A 99 4.16 7.61 11.21
C ASP A 99 4.74 6.24 11.63
N LEU A 100 3.90 5.38 12.24
CA LEU A 100 4.28 4.01 12.64
C LEU A 100 4.76 3.12 11.49
N VAL A 101 4.33 3.37 10.25
CA VAL A 101 4.74 2.58 9.08
C VAL A 101 5.40 3.41 7.99
N GLY A 102 5.55 4.73 8.21
CA GLY A 102 6.06 5.68 7.23
C GLY A 102 7.41 5.27 6.67
N GLU A 103 8.36 4.94 7.54
CA GLU A 103 9.70 4.49 7.11
C GLU A 103 9.67 3.23 6.23
N VAL A 104 8.78 2.28 6.55
CA VAL A 104 8.66 1.03 5.79
C VAL A 104 8.01 1.30 4.43
N MET A 105 6.98 2.15 4.41
CA MET A 105 6.32 2.60 3.19
C MET A 105 7.28 3.37 2.28
N ASP A 106 8.05 4.31 2.85
CA ASP A 106 9.05 5.07 2.12
C ASP A 106 10.13 4.15 1.55
N GLY A 107 10.57 3.16 2.32
CA GLY A 107 11.50 2.12 1.86
C GLY A 107 10.96 1.36 0.65
N VAL A 108 9.71 0.89 0.72
CA VAL A 108 9.03 0.22 -0.41
C VAL A 108 8.94 1.13 -1.63
N LEU A 109 8.53 2.40 -1.43
CA LEU A 109 8.39 3.35 -2.53
C LEU A 109 9.75 3.75 -3.13
N ILE A 110 10.84 3.69 -2.38
CA ILE A 110 12.19 3.85 -2.92
C ILE A 110 12.60 2.59 -3.70
N GLU A 111 12.36 1.40 -3.12
CA GLU A 111 12.63 0.11 -3.76
C GLU A 111 11.84 -0.07 -5.06
N ASP A 112 10.66 0.52 -5.22
CA ASP A 112 9.84 0.41 -6.44
C ASP A 112 10.31 1.32 -7.59
N LYS A 113 11.14 2.34 -7.32
CA LYS A 113 11.59 3.25 -8.38
C LYS A 113 12.35 2.49 -9.47
N PRO A 114 12.16 2.84 -10.75
CA PRO A 114 12.97 2.29 -11.83
C PRO A 114 14.45 2.56 -11.56
N LEU A 115 15.29 1.61 -11.96
CA LEU A 115 16.74 1.80 -11.95
C LEU A 115 17.03 2.90 -12.98
N GLU A 116 17.20 4.13 -12.53
CA GLU A 116 17.71 5.20 -13.39
C GLU A 116 19.04 4.71 -13.98
N GLY A 117 19.05 4.51 -15.29
CA GLY A 117 20.24 4.11 -16.02
C GLY A 117 21.35 5.13 -15.80
N MET A 118 22.56 4.62 -15.61
CA MET A 118 23.80 5.38 -15.69
C MET A 118 23.97 5.98 -17.09
N LEU A 119 23.27 7.06 -17.41
CA LEU A 119 23.65 8.01 -18.45
C LEU A 119 23.25 9.39 -17.93
N GLY A 120 24.27 10.17 -17.58
CA GLY A 120 24.07 11.55 -17.17
C GLY A 120 23.45 12.35 -18.28
N ASP A 121 22.50 13.22 -17.91
CA ASP A 121 22.71 14.62 -18.22
C ASP A 121 22.05 15.47 -17.15
N GLY A 122 22.72 16.57 -16.81
CA GLY A 122 22.24 17.51 -15.81
C GLY A 122 20.93 18.16 -16.25
N ASN A 123 20.21 18.73 -15.28
CA ASN A 123 19.06 19.60 -15.51
C ASN A 123 17.84 18.95 -16.17
N LEU A 124 17.03 18.28 -15.35
CA LEU A 124 15.66 18.74 -15.16
C LEU A 124 15.12 18.22 -13.82
N LYS A 125 15.29 19.00 -12.75
CA LYS A 125 14.30 19.01 -11.67
C LYS A 125 13.00 19.58 -12.23
N THR A 126 12.38 18.90 -13.20
CA THR A 126 10.94 19.04 -13.33
C THR A 126 10.39 18.31 -12.11
N LYS A 127 10.19 19.07 -11.04
CA LYS A 127 8.94 18.97 -10.31
C LYS A 127 7.83 19.13 -11.35
N ARG A 128 7.53 18.07 -12.10
CA ARG A 128 6.19 17.87 -12.62
C ARG A 128 5.40 17.56 -11.35
N SER A 129 5.04 18.61 -10.61
CA SER A 129 3.69 18.62 -10.06
C SER A 129 2.85 18.30 -11.28
N LEU A 130 2.36 17.06 -11.35
CA LEU A 130 1.29 16.75 -12.27
C LEU A 130 0.20 17.71 -11.82
N GLY A 131 0.02 18.78 -12.58
CA GLY A 131 -0.91 19.85 -12.25
C GLY A 131 -2.21 19.20 -11.82
N THR A 132 -2.85 19.75 -10.80
CA THR A 132 -4.15 19.30 -10.32
C THR A 132 -5.07 19.09 -11.51
N SER A 133 -5.13 17.85 -12.00
CA SER A 133 -6.08 17.46 -13.02
C SER A 133 -7.42 17.69 -12.36
N SER A 134 -8.25 18.53 -12.97
CA SER A 134 -9.62 18.74 -12.51
C SER A 134 -10.45 17.46 -12.56
N ILE A 135 -9.91 16.39 -13.16
CA ILE A 135 -10.43 15.03 -13.07
C ILE A 135 -9.95 14.41 -11.75
N PRO A 136 -10.85 14.13 -10.79
CA PRO A 136 -10.47 13.44 -9.56
C PRO A 136 -9.82 12.08 -9.88
N ASP A 137 -8.71 11.70 -9.21
CA ASP A 137 -8.14 10.37 -9.48
C ASP A 137 -9.19 9.33 -9.12
N ARG A 138 -9.29 8.30 -9.97
CA ARG A 138 -10.14 7.15 -9.75
C ARG A 138 -9.27 6.00 -9.26
N PRO A 139 -9.31 5.64 -7.97
CA PRO A 139 -8.61 4.46 -7.48
C PRO A 139 -9.12 3.23 -8.21
N GLY A 140 -8.20 2.45 -8.80
CA GLY A 140 -8.52 1.35 -9.71
C GLY A 140 -8.15 1.63 -11.17
N VAL A 141 -7.97 2.90 -11.55
CA VAL A 141 -7.48 3.32 -12.87
C VAL A 141 -6.04 3.80 -12.74
N ARG A 142 -5.11 3.15 -13.46
CA ARG A 142 -3.68 3.51 -13.42
C ARG A 142 -3.45 4.88 -14.08
N PRO A 143 -2.85 5.86 -13.40
CA PRO A 143 -2.69 7.20 -13.97
C PRO A 143 -1.65 7.22 -15.09
N ALA A 144 -2.02 7.79 -16.24
CA ALA A 144 -1.10 8.03 -17.35
C ALA A 144 -0.18 9.24 -17.05
N PRO A 145 1.07 9.27 -17.54
CA PRO A 145 1.77 8.23 -18.29
C PRO A 145 2.30 7.11 -17.38
N HIS A 146 2.15 5.87 -17.85
CA HIS A 146 2.59 4.64 -17.18
C HIS A 146 4.09 4.70 -16.86
N GLY A 147 4.44 5.04 -15.62
CA GLY A 147 5.80 4.82 -15.12
C GLY A 147 6.06 3.33 -14.88
N GLU A 148 7.33 2.92 -14.87
CA GLU A 148 7.76 1.53 -14.63
C GLU A 148 7.45 0.98 -13.22
N ASN A 149 6.97 1.86 -12.33
CA ASN A 149 6.56 1.58 -10.95
C ASN A 149 5.37 0.62 -10.90
N ILE A 150 5.40 -0.39 -10.03
CA ILE A 150 4.31 -1.37 -9.88
C ILE A 150 3.26 -0.95 -8.84
N ILE A 151 3.61 -0.07 -7.89
CA ILE A 151 2.73 0.28 -6.76
C ILE A 151 2.08 1.67 -6.87
N ASP A 152 0.75 1.70 -6.67
CA ASP A 152 -0.05 2.91 -6.47
C ASP A 152 -0.71 2.89 -5.07
N VAL A 153 -0.55 3.97 -4.31
CA VAL A 153 -1.01 4.10 -2.93
C VAL A 153 -2.06 5.20 -2.80
N TYR A 154 -3.24 4.84 -2.31
CA TYR A 154 -4.33 5.76 -2.01
C TYR A 154 -4.56 5.83 -0.50
N LEU A 155 -4.26 6.99 0.08
CA LEU A 155 -4.46 7.31 1.49
C LEU A 155 -5.82 7.96 1.66
N TYR A 156 -6.68 7.36 2.46
CA TYR A 156 -7.98 7.91 2.85
C TYR A 156 -7.93 8.39 4.30
N GLY A 157 -8.52 9.54 4.59
CA GLY A 157 -8.67 10.00 5.97
C GLY A 157 -9.59 11.21 6.10
N SER A 158 -9.95 11.54 7.34
CA SER A 158 -10.84 12.67 7.64
C SER A 158 -10.11 14.01 7.83
N TYR A 159 -8.80 14.05 7.60
CA TYR A 159 -7.97 15.23 7.80
C TYR A 159 -8.10 16.24 6.66
N GLU A 160 -7.73 17.49 6.97
CA GLU A 160 -7.73 18.59 6.02
C GLU A 160 -6.51 18.49 5.09
N LEU A 161 -6.77 18.50 3.79
CA LEU A 161 -5.74 18.48 2.75
C LEU A 161 -5.56 19.90 2.22
N LEU A 162 -4.37 20.46 2.36
CA LEU A 162 -4.01 21.75 1.78
C LEU A 162 -3.39 21.54 0.39
N GLY A 163 -3.98 22.18 -0.62
CA GLY A 163 -3.47 22.25 -1.98
C GLY A 163 -2.16 23.04 -2.05
N GLU A 164 -1.49 23.02 -3.21
CA GLU A 164 -0.24 23.77 -3.41
C GLU A 164 -0.44 25.29 -3.26
N GLU A 165 -1.64 25.79 -3.56
CA GLU A 165 -2.00 27.22 -3.46
C GLU A 165 -2.55 27.61 -2.07
N GLY A 166 -2.60 26.66 -1.11
CA GLY A 166 -3.16 26.86 0.22
C GLY A 166 -4.65 26.57 0.45
N PRO A 167 -5.57 26.48 -0.54
CA PRO A 167 -6.96 26.14 -0.25
C PRO A 167 -7.14 24.67 0.11
N LEU A 168 -8.24 24.37 0.81
CA LEU A 168 -8.63 22.99 1.11
C LEU A 168 -9.02 22.25 -0.16
N VAL A 169 -8.38 21.12 -0.41
CA VAL A 169 -8.66 20.23 -1.55
C VAL A 169 -9.31 18.94 -1.09
N ARG A 170 -10.15 18.34 -1.94
CA ARG A 170 -10.74 17.00 -1.66
C ARG A 170 -9.73 15.87 -1.85
N GLN A 171 -8.73 16.12 -2.69
CA GLN A 171 -7.71 15.17 -3.05
C GLN A 171 -6.40 15.90 -3.33
N LYS A 172 -5.28 15.27 -2.96
CA LYS A 172 -3.93 15.75 -3.24
C LYS A 172 -3.10 14.61 -3.78
N ARG A 173 -2.52 14.78 -4.96
CA ARG A 173 -1.58 13.81 -5.53
C ARG A 173 -0.16 14.22 -5.20
N GLN A 174 0.64 13.29 -4.70
CA GLN A 174 2.06 13.49 -4.44
C GLN A 174 2.87 12.61 -5.39
N GLY A 175 3.45 13.27 -6.41
CA GLY A 175 4.19 12.57 -7.47
C GLY A 175 3.28 11.67 -8.31
N SER A 176 3.83 10.57 -8.81
CA SER A 176 3.12 9.64 -9.70
C SER A 176 2.40 8.50 -9.00
N ARG A 177 2.60 8.29 -7.69
CA ARG A 177 2.25 7.04 -7.00
C ARG A 177 1.39 7.17 -5.76
N ILE A 178 1.33 8.35 -5.14
CA ILE A 178 0.59 8.56 -3.90
C ILE A 178 -0.54 9.55 -4.14
N ALA A 179 -1.75 9.17 -3.77
CA ALA A 179 -2.90 10.06 -3.73
C ALA A 179 -3.49 10.08 -2.32
N GLU A 180 -3.72 11.27 -1.77
CA GLU A 180 -4.43 11.47 -0.52
C GLU A 180 -5.84 11.97 -0.83
N ILE A 181 -6.86 11.29 -0.30
CA ILE A 181 -8.27 11.56 -0.57
C ILE A 181 -9.00 11.75 0.77
N ARG A 182 -9.77 12.84 0.87
CA ARG A 182 -10.56 13.11 2.07
C ARG A 182 -11.82 12.23 2.09
N GLY A 183 -12.07 11.61 3.24
CA GLY A 183 -13.26 10.81 3.49
C GLY A 183 -12.99 9.32 3.47
N LYS A 184 -13.99 8.55 3.03
CA LYS A 184 -13.97 7.08 3.08
C LYS A 184 -13.87 6.51 1.67
N PRO A 185 -13.17 5.38 1.49
CA PRO A 185 -13.11 4.71 0.19
C PRO A 185 -14.45 4.08 -0.18
N ASP A 186 -14.90 4.30 -1.42
CA ASP A 186 -16.01 3.56 -2.02
C ASP A 186 -15.50 2.21 -2.51
N ILE A 187 -15.40 1.25 -1.58
CA ILE A 187 -14.83 -0.07 -1.84
C ILE A 187 -15.52 -0.78 -3.03
N PRO A 188 -16.87 -0.82 -3.13
CA PRO A 188 -17.54 -1.40 -4.29
C PRO A 188 -17.13 -0.76 -5.61
N GLN A 189 -17.04 0.57 -5.67
CA GLN A 189 -16.62 1.28 -6.88
C GLN A 189 -15.17 0.97 -7.25
N ILE A 190 -14.27 0.98 -6.27
CA ILE A 190 -12.85 0.70 -6.48
C ILE A 190 -12.65 -0.73 -6.99
N ILE A 191 -13.38 -1.70 -6.42
CA ILE A 191 -13.32 -3.10 -6.88
C ILE A 191 -13.81 -3.20 -8.33
N ARG A 192 -14.92 -2.53 -8.68
CA ARG A 192 -15.42 -2.50 -10.07
C ARG A 192 -14.39 -1.91 -11.02
N ASP A 193 -13.88 -0.71 -10.71
CA ASP A 193 -12.89 -0.02 -11.54
C ASP A 193 -11.60 -0.86 -11.71
N ALA A 194 -11.15 -1.56 -10.65
CA ALA A 194 -10.00 -2.45 -10.72
C ALA A 194 -10.27 -3.70 -11.58
N LEU A 195 -11.45 -4.31 -11.47
CA LEU A 195 -11.83 -5.49 -12.28
C LEU A 195 -11.98 -5.15 -13.76
N ASP A 196 -12.49 -3.95 -14.07
CA ASP A 196 -12.69 -3.46 -15.44
C ASP A 196 -11.37 -3.05 -16.10
N THR A 197 -10.44 -2.48 -15.32
CA THR A 197 -9.13 -2.05 -15.83
C THR A 197 -8.13 -3.20 -15.93
N SER A 198 -8.26 -4.22 -15.08
CA SER A 198 -7.33 -5.34 -15.02
C SER A 198 -7.36 -6.22 -16.28
N ARG A 199 -6.17 -6.61 -16.74
CA ARG A 199 -5.99 -7.61 -17.81
C ARG A 199 -5.49 -8.93 -17.21
N GLY A 200 -6.36 -9.69 -16.55
CA GLY A 200 -6.03 -11.05 -16.07
C GLY A 200 -6.60 -11.42 -14.71
N LYS A 201 -5.90 -12.32 -14.01
CA LYS A 201 -6.26 -12.75 -12.64
C LYS A 201 -6.06 -11.57 -11.69
N VAL A 202 -7.11 -11.22 -10.94
CA VAL A 202 -7.07 -10.20 -9.88
C VAL A 202 -7.14 -10.87 -8.52
N ALA A 203 -6.23 -10.47 -7.61
CA ALA A 203 -6.31 -10.78 -6.19
C ALA A 203 -6.80 -9.55 -5.43
N ILE A 204 -7.82 -9.73 -4.60
CA ILE A 204 -8.31 -8.69 -3.69
C ILE A 204 -8.10 -9.19 -2.26
N CYS A 205 -7.31 -8.46 -1.48
CA CYS A 205 -6.99 -8.82 -0.10
C CYS A 205 -7.39 -7.70 0.87
N SER A 206 -8.07 -8.06 1.94
CA SER A 206 -8.46 -7.15 3.02
C SER A 206 -7.91 -7.68 4.35
N MET A 207 -7.31 -6.81 5.15
CA MET A 207 -6.90 -7.13 6.52
C MET A 207 -7.88 -6.49 7.51
N PRO A 208 -8.73 -7.27 8.19
CA PRO A 208 -9.66 -6.73 9.17
C PRO A 208 -8.90 -6.46 10.47
N LEU A 209 -8.61 -5.20 10.78
CA LEU A 209 -8.24 -4.83 12.15
C LEU A 209 -9.21 -3.88 12.84
N ASN A 210 -10.12 -3.21 12.11
CA ASN A 210 -11.18 -2.36 12.70
C ASN A 210 -12.28 -1.96 11.70
N LEU A 211 -12.43 -2.64 10.57
CA LEU A 211 -13.47 -2.28 9.61
C LEU A 211 -14.85 -2.68 10.16
N ARG A 212 -15.61 -1.68 10.64
CA ARG A 212 -17.09 -1.66 10.62
C ARG A 212 -17.65 -1.66 9.17
N TRP A 213 -16.87 -2.12 8.21
CA TRP A 213 -17.20 -2.16 6.79
C TRP A 213 -17.27 -3.62 6.35
N ASP A 214 -18.37 -3.98 5.72
CA ASP A 214 -18.80 -5.33 5.39
C ASP A 214 -18.00 -5.96 4.23
N ALA A 215 -16.67 -5.97 4.33
CA ALA A 215 -15.78 -6.48 3.30
C ALA A 215 -15.07 -7.76 3.78
N ARG A 216 -15.85 -8.83 3.97
CA ARG A 216 -15.31 -10.22 3.94
C ARG A 216 -15.29 -10.69 2.49
N VAL A 217 -14.33 -10.21 1.71
CA VAL A 217 -14.20 -10.63 0.32
C VAL A 217 -12.72 -10.86 0.00
N VAL A 218 -12.32 -12.13 0.04
CA VAL A 218 -11.20 -12.62 -0.77
C VAL A 218 -11.84 -13.11 -2.06
N LEU A 219 -12.09 -12.19 -3.01
CA LEU A 219 -12.51 -12.57 -4.36
C LEU A 219 -11.23 -12.79 -5.17
N ILE A 220 -10.88 -14.05 -5.34
CA ILE A 220 -9.95 -14.51 -6.39
C ILE A 220 -10.82 -14.64 -7.65
N HIS A 221 -10.79 -13.65 -8.55
CA HIS A 221 -11.55 -13.73 -9.80
C HIS A 221 -10.72 -13.30 -11.01
N LYS A 222 -10.37 -14.29 -11.84
CA LYS A 222 -10.88 -14.45 -13.21
C LYS A 222 -10.23 -15.73 -13.79
N GLN A 223 -10.99 -16.81 -13.84
CA GLN A 223 -10.72 -17.92 -14.75
C GLN A 223 -11.68 -17.74 -15.93
N CYS A 224 -11.34 -16.85 -16.87
CA CYS A 224 -11.93 -16.94 -18.21
C CYS A 224 -11.30 -18.16 -18.88
N VAL A 225 -11.93 -19.33 -18.73
CA VAL A 225 -11.70 -20.45 -19.65
C VAL A 225 -12.49 -20.10 -20.92
N PRO A 226 -11.84 -19.93 -22.08
CA PRO A 226 -12.57 -19.90 -23.34
C PRO A 226 -13.12 -21.31 -23.56
N ILE A 227 -14.44 -21.46 -23.49
CA ILE A 227 -15.09 -22.61 -24.13
C ILE A 227 -15.18 -22.25 -25.61
N GLY A 228 -14.11 -22.54 -26.36
CA GLY A 228 -14.28 -23.00 -27.75
C GLY A 228 -14.84 -24.42 -27.68
N THR A 229 -15.76 -24.85 -28.52
CA THR A 229 -15.96 -24.60 -29.96
C THR A 229 -17.43 -24.69 -30.31
#